data_AF-A0A960HUH4-F1
#
_entry.id   AF-A0A960HUH4-F1
#
_cell.length_a   1.000
_cell.length_b   1.000
_cell.length_c   1.000
_cell.angle_alpha   90.00
_cell.angle_beta   90.00
_cell.angle_gamma   90.00
#
_symmetry.space_group_name_H-M   'P 1'
#
loop_
_entity.id
_entity.type
_entity.pdbx_description
1 polymer ?
#
loop_
_entity_poly.entity_id
_entity_poly.type
_entity_poly.pdbx_seq_one_letter_code
_entity_poly.pdbx_strand_id
1 'polypeptide(L)'
;LWPVDELAAAYERFVRDHRHVVPILEGLRERHDRIADRDFLPGALAMVVAFQEVFLRDPLLPPELLPRPWPGRAARDLLVTSRRQALRLRATHERPALFAAFDELVADGP
;
A
#
# COMPACT_ATOMS: atom_id res chain seq x y z
N LEU A 1 -8.33 0.06 -28.43
CA LEU A 1 -7.11 -0.69 -28.05
C LEU A 1 -6.89 -0.44 -26.56
N TRP A 2 -6.59 -1.47 -25.76
CA TRP A 2 -6.32 -1.27 -24.33
C TRP A 2 -5.00 -0.49 -24.14
N PRO A 3 -4.91 0.45 -23.17
CA PRO A 3 -3.71 1.25 -22.95
C PRO A 3 -2.68 0.49 -22.10
N VAL A 4 -2.17 -0.63 -22.65
CA VAL A 4 -1.29 -1.56 -21.91
C VAL A 4 0.01 -0.89 -21.45
N ASP A 5 0.61 -0.02 -22.27
CA ASP A 5 1.84 0.70 -21.90
C ASP A 5 1.59 1.71 -20.77
N GLU A 6 0.44 2.38 -20.76
CA GLU A 6 0.08 3.31 -19.69
C GLU A 6 -0.16 2.58 -18.37
N LEU A 7 -0.77 1.39 -18.41
CA LEU A 7 -0.95 0.51 -17.26
C LEU A 7 0.40 0.00 -16.74
N ALA A 8 1.31 -0.41 -17.64
CA ALA A 8 2.65 -0.83 -17.27
C ALA A 8 3.37 0.30 -16.52
N ALA A 9 3.38 1.50 -17.10
CA ALA A 9 3.99 2.67 -16.49
C ALA A 9 3.34 3.02 -15.14
N ALA A 10 2.02 2.84 -14.99
CA ALA A 10 1.33 3.07 -13.73
C ALA A 10 1.74 2.08 -12.63
N TYR A 11 1.87 0.79 -12.95
CA TYR A 11 2.40 -0.20 -12.01
C TYR A 11 3.88 0.05 -11.66
N GLU A 12 4.70 0.46 -12.63
CA GLU A 12 6.10 0.83 -12.38
C GLU A 12 6.20 2.03 -11.43
N ARG A 13 5.35 3.05 -11.61
CA ARG A 13 5.26 4.18 -10.67
C ARG A 13 4.89 3.69 -9.28
N PHE A 14 3.85 2.86 -9.15
CA PHE A 14 3.47 2.28 -7.86
C PHE A 14 4.65 1.56 -7.18
N VAL A 15 5.37 0.69 -7.92
CA VAL A 15 6.53 -0.04 -7.39
C VAL A 15 7.63 0.92 -6.97
N ARG A 16 8.00 1.88 -7.81
CA ARG A 16 9.05 2.86 -7.50
C ARG A 16 8.71 3.65 -6.24
N ASP A 17 7.46 4.06 -6.11
CA ASP A 17 7.04 4.95 -5.04
C ASP A 17 6.90 4.18 -3.70
N HIS A 18 6.64 2.87 -3.71
CA HIS A 18 6.40 2.08 -2.49
C HIS A 18 7.48 1.04 -2.16
N ARG A 19 8.47 0.78 -3.02
CA ARG A 19 9.52 -0.23 -2.78
C ARG A 19 10.31 -0.03 -1.48
N HIS A 20 10.34 1.20 -0.96
CA HIS A 20 11.02 1.57 0.27
C HIS A 20 10.33 1.05 1.54
N VAL A 21 9.05 0.67 1.46
CA VAL A 21 8.26 0.20 2.61
C VAL A 21 8.82 -1.10 3.19
N VAL A 22 9.19 -2.06 2.35
CA VAL A 22 9.72 -3.36 2.80
C VAL A 22 10.99 -3.20 3.64
N PRO A 23 12.04 -2.46 3.19
CA PRO A 23 13.22 -2.19 4.02
C PRO A 23 12.90 -1.52 5.37
N ILE A 24 11.94 -0.60 5.41
CA ILE A 24 11.53 0.05 6.67
C ILE A 24 10.93 -0.99 7.64
N LEU A 25 10.02 -1.83 7.14
CA LEU A 25 9.40 -2.89 7.94
C LEU A 25 10.43 -3.92 8.41
N GLU A 26 11.43 -4.25 7.58
CA GLU A 26 12.53 -5.12 7.95
C GLU A 26 13.39 -4.53 9.07
N GLY A 27 13.76 -3.25 8.97
CA GLY A 27 14.50 -2.57 10.03
C GLY A 27 13.73 -2.48 11.35
N LEU A 28 12.42 -2.27 11.31
CA LEU A 28 11.56 -2.33 12.50
C LEU A 28 11.56 -3.73 13.13
N ARG A 29 11.40 -4.76 12.29
CA ARG A 29 11.43 -6.16 12.73
C ARG A 29 12.75 -6.51 13.41
N GLU A 30 13.87 -6.08 12.86
CA GLU A 30 15.22 -6.36 13.39
C GLU A 30 15.46 -5.70 14.75
N ARG A 31 14.87 -4.52 14.97
CA ARG A 31 14.93 -3.85 16.28
C ARG A 31 13.85 -4.31 17.26
N HIS A 32 12.99 -5.26 16.86
CA HIS A 32 11.82 -5.70 17.63
C HIS A 32 10.80 -4.57 17.93
N ASP A 33 10.80 -3.52 17.10
CA ASP A 33 9.86 -2.39 17.21
C ASP A 33 8.45 -2.80 16.74
N ARG A 34 7.46 -2.03 17.19
CA ARG A 34 6.06 -2.17 16.76
C ARG A 34 5.56 -0.91 16.08
N ILE A 35 4.59 -1.06 15.19
CA ILE A 35 3.93 0.06 14.50
C ILE A 35 2.66 0.38 15.26
N ALA A 36 2.51 1.61 15.73
CA ALA A 36 1.26 2.06 16.36
C ALA A 36 0.13 2.11 15.32
N ASP A 37 -1.11 1.90 15.75
CA ASP A 37 -2.27 1.88 14.85
C ASP A 37 -2.46 3.20 14.09
N ARG A 38 -2.11 4.33 14.72
CA ARG A 38 -2.10 5.67 14.11
C ARG A 38 -1.16 5.81 12.91
N ASP A 39 -0.09 5.01 12.85
CA ASP A 39 0.87 5.03 11.74
C ASP A 39 0.59 3.89 10.75
N PHE A 40 0.15 2.74 11.25
CA PHE A 40 -0.17 1.55 10.44
C PHE A 40 -1.32 1.84 9.46
N LEU A 41 -2.43 2.40 9.95
CA LEU A 41 -3.62 2.55 9.11
C LEU A 41 -3.43 3.54 7.96
N PRO A 42 -2.93 4.77 8.16
CA PRO A 42 -2.76 5.70 7.05
C PRO A 42 -1.80 5.15 5.99
N GLY A 43 -0.68 4.54 6.41
CA GLY A 43 0.28 3.95 5.49
C GLY A 43 -0.28 2.76 4.71
N ALA A 44 -0.98 1.85 5.38
CA ALA A 44 -1.62 0.71 4.73
C ALA A 44 -2.73 1.14 3.77
N LEU A 45 -3.55 2.12 4.18
CA LEU A 45 -4.63 2.67 3.35
C LEU A 45 -4.06 3.38 2.11
N ALA A 46 -3.07 4.25 2.28
CA ALA A 46 -2.43 4.97 1.18
C ALA A 46 -1.89 4.01 0.11
N MET A 47 -1.17 2.95 0.53
CA MET A 47 -0.64 1.96 -0.40
C MET A 47 -1.74 1.15 -1.11
N VAL A 48 -2.82 0.79 -0.40
CA VAL A 48 -3.96 0.08 -0.99
C VAL A 48 -4.69 0.95 -2.02
N VAL A 49 -4.96 2.22 -1.70
CA VAL A 49 -5.61 3.16 -2.60
C VAL A 49 -4.75 3.37 -3.86
N ALA A 50 -3.45 3.63 -3.70
CA ALA A 50 -2.53 3.80 -4.83
C ALA A 50 -2.47 2.56 -5.74
N PHE A 51 -2.54 1.35 -5.17
CA PHE A 51 -2.63 0.13 -5.97
C PHE A 51 -3.97 0.03 -6.71
N GLN A 52 -5.08 0.33 -6.03
CA GLN A 52 -6.43 0.27 -6.61
C GLN A 52 -6.63 1.25 -7.76
N GLU A 53 -6.04 2.43 -7.68
CA GLU A 53 -6.07 3.42 -8.77
C GLU A 53 -5.55 2.84 -10.09
N VAL A 54 -4.59 1.92 -10.05
CA VAL A 54 -4.09 1.22 -11.24
C VAL A 54 -4.92 -0.02 -11.54
N PHE A 55 -5.13 -0.87 -10.53
CA PHE A 55 -5.78 -2.17 -10.68
C PHE A 55 -7.22 -2.09 -11.21
N LEU A 56 -7.99 -1.08 -10.81
CA LEU A 56 -9.39 -0.91 -11.26
C LEU A 56 -9.51 -0.61 -12.76
N ARG A 57 -8.43 -0.14 -13.40
CA ARG A 57 -8.36 0.11 -14.84
C ARG A 57 -7.72 -1.05 -15.62
N ASP A 58 -7.20 -2.07 -14.92
CA ASP A 58 -6.51 -3.20 -15.53
C ASP A 58 -7.54 -4.19 -16.12
N PRO A 59 -7.52 -4.45 -17.45
CA PRO A 59 -8.43 -5.38 -18.11
C PRO A 59 -8.15 -6.86 -17.79
N LEU A 60 -7.12 -7.16 -16.97
CA LEU A 60 -6.74 -8.52 -16.56
C LEU A 60 -6.51 -9.45 -17.75
N LEU A 61 -5.75 -8.95 -18.74
CA LEU A 61 -5.44 -9.72 -19.95
C LEU A 61 -4.71 -11.02 -19.61
N PRO A 62 -4.95 -12.07 -20.40
CA PRO A 62 -4.20 -13.30 -20.27
C PRO A 62 -2.69 -13.04 -20.55
N PRO A 63 -1.77 -13.79 -19.92
CA PRO A 63 -0.33 -13.51 -19.95
C PRO A 63 0.34 -13.53 -21.34
N GLU A 64 -0.33 -14.08 -22.35
CA GLU A 64 0.12 -14.11 -23.74
C GLU A 64 -0.04 -12.75 -24.43
N LEU A 65 -0.89 -11.87 -23.90
CA LEU A 65 -1.16 -10.53 -24.43
C LEU A 65 -0.43 -9.41 -23.67
N LEU A 66 0.29 -9.74 -22.59
CA LEU A 66 1.00 -8.78 -21.77
C LEU A 66 2.47 -8.65 -22.19
N PRO A 67 3.05 -7.43 -22.18
CA PRO A 67 4.47 -7.24 -22.35
C PRO A 67 5.23 -7.92 -21.20
N ARG A 68 6.43 -8.44 -21.49
CA ARG A 68 7.24 -9.17 -20.52
C ARG A 68 8.56 -8.44 -20.23
N PRO A 69 8.94 -8.26 -18.95
CA PRO A 69 8.18 -8.62 -17.74
C PRO A 69 7.00 -7.67 -17.47
N TRP A 70 5.86 -8.21 -17.02
CA TRP A 70 4.69 -7.38 -16.66
C TRP A 70 4.84 -6.82 -15.23
N PRO A 71 4.88 -5.48 -15.05
CA PRO A 71 5.12 -4.86 -13.73
C PRO A 71 3.98 -5.07 -12.73
N GLY A 72 2.77 -5.41 -13.18
CA GLY A 72 1.64 -5.71 -12.29
C GLY A 72 1.92 -6.87 -11.33
N ARG A 73 2.77 -7.84 -11.72
CA ARG A 73 3.24 -8.90 -10.82
C ARG A 73 4.07 -8.32 -9.67
N ALA A 74 5.08 -7.52 -9.99
CA ALA A 74 5.94 -6.89 -8.99
C ALA A 74 5.15 -5.97 -8.05
N ALA A 75 4.19 -5.21 -8.58
CA ALA A 75 3.30 -4.38 -7.77
C ALA A 75 2.46 -5.20 -6.78
N ARG A 76 1.85 -6.30 -7.25
CA ARG A 76 1.07 -7.22 -6.39
C ARG A 76 1.94 -7.84 -5.30
N ASP A 77 3.13 -8.32 -5.65
CA ASP A 77 4.06 -8.95 -4.71
C ASP A 77 4.53 -7.96 -3.64
N LEU A 78 4.83 -6.72 -4.04
CA LEU A 78 5.17 -5.64 -3.12
C LEU A 78 4.04 -5.32 -2.13
N LEU A 79 2.80 -5.19 -2.62
CA LEU A 79 1.62 -4.94 -1.78
C LEU A 79 1.39 -6.07 -0.77
N VAL A 80 1.40 -7.32 -1.23
CA VAL A 80 1.15 -8.49 -0.38
C VAL A 80 2.26 -8.65 0.67
N THR A 81 3.51 -8.43 0.28
CA THR A 81 4.68 -8.54 1.18
C THR A 81 4.63 -7.46 2.25
N SER A 82 4.43 -6.20 1.85
CA SER A 82 4.31 -5.06 2.76
C SER A 82 3.16 -5.25 3.75
N ARG A 83 1.97 -5.63 3.26
CA ARG A 83 0.81 -5.92 4.12
C ARG A 83 1.10 -7.02 5.13
N ARG A 84 1.70 -8.13 4.69
CA ARG A 84 2.02 -9.27 5.57
C ARG A 84 3.02 -8.87 6.65
N GLN A 85 4.07 -8.13 6.29
CA GLN A 85 5.08 -7.67 7.25
C GLN A 85 4.50 -6.66 8.23
N ALA A 86 3.77 -5.65 7.74
CA ALA A 86 3.17 -4.62 8.57
C ALA A 86 2.15 -5.20 9.57
N LEU A 87 1.33 -6.17 9.16
CA LEU A 87 0.39 -6.84 10.07
C LEU A 87 1.07 -7.59 11.22
N ARG A 88 2.28 -8.11 11.01
CA ARG A 88 3.06 -8.77 12.08
C ARG A 88 3.66 -7.77 13.06
N LEU A 89 3.94 -6.55 12.60
CA LEU A 89 4.55 -5.49 13.39
C LEU A 89 3.54 -4.57 14.07
N ARG A 90 2.28 -4.59 13.63
CA ARG A 90 1.18 -3.82 14.22
C ARG A 90 1.08 -4.09 15.72
N ALA A 91 1.10 -3.01 16.51
CA ALA A 91 0.81 -3.07 17.94
C ALA A 91 -0.71 -3.17 18.13
N THR A 92 -1.17 -4.12 18.94
CA THR A 92 -2.61 -4.23 19.24
C THR A 92 -2.96 -3.24 20.36
N HIS A 93 -3.19 -1.97 20.03
CA HIS A 93 -3.60 -0.95 21.00
C HIS A 93 -4.62 0.03 20.41
N GLU A 94 -5.71 0.21 21.17
CA GLU A 94 -6.87 1.09 20.96
C GLU A 94 -7.48 1.14 19.55
N ARG A 95 -8.74 1.58 19.46
CA ARG A 95 -9.40 1.70 18.16
C ARG A 95 -8.67 2.79 17.38
N PRO A 96 -8.10 2.50 16.20
CA PRO A 96 -7.53 3.54 15.38
C PRO A 96 -8.61 4.56 15.05
N ALA A 97 -8.45 5.77 15.58
CA ALA A 97 -9.30 6.89 15.22
C ALA A 97 -8.82 7.40 13.85
N LEU A 98 -9.30 6.76 12.78
CA LEU A 98 -9.07 7.17 11.38
C LEU A 98 -9.48 8.64 11.14
N PHE A 99 -10.29 9.18 12.05
CA PHE A 99 -10.76 10.55 12.07
C PHE A 99 -10.40 11.28 13.36
N ALA A 100 -9.43 10.84 14.18
CA ALA A 100 -9.12 11.50 15.47
C ALA A 100 -8.89 13.01 15.32
N ALA A 101 -8.18 13.42 14.27
CA ALA A 101 -7.95 14.83 13.97
C ALA A 101 -9.25 15.60 13.62
N PHE A 102 -10.26 14.92 13.06
CA PHE A 102 -11.60 15.48 12.89
C PHE A 102 -12.44 15.39 14.16
N ASP A 103 -12.27 14.33 14.96
CA ASP A 103 -12.97 14.14 16.23
C ASP A 103 -12.56 15.24 17.22
N GLU A 104 -11.28 15.62 17.27
CA GLU A 104 -10.77 16.77 18.04
C GLU A 104 -11.37 18.10 17.52
N LEU A 105 -11.44 18.27 16.20
CA LEU A 105 -11.99 19.49 15.57
C LEU A 105 -13.51 19.62 15.73
N VAL A 106 -14.23 18.49 15.86
CA VAL A 106 -15.68 18.44 16.14
C VAL A 106 -15.95 18.56 17.63
N ALA A 107 -15.06 18.04 18.49
CA ALA A 107 -15.14 18.19 19.94
C ALA A 107 -14.94 19.66 20.38
N ASP A 108 -14.12 20.42 19.64
CA ASP A 108 -13.89 21.86 19.84
C ASP A 108 -14.90 22.76 19.10
N GLY A 109 -16.06 22.24 18.69
CA GLY A 109 -17.14 23.04 18.08
C GLY A 109 -17.69 24.15 19.02
N PRO A 110 -18.25 25.24 18.45
CA PRO A 110 -18.46 26.55 19.09
C PRO A 110 -19.39 26.58 20.31
#